data_AF-A0A2J8NYZ9-F1
#
_entry.id   AF-A0A2J8NYZ9-F1
#
_cell.length_a   1.000
_cell.length_b   1.000
_cell.length_c   1.000
_cell.angle_alpha   90.00
_cell.angle_beta   90.00
_cell.angle_gamma   90.00
#
_symmetry.space_group_name_H-M   'P 1'
#
loop_
_entity.id
_entity.type
_entity.pdbx_description
1 polymer ?
#
loop_
_entity_poly.entity_id
_entity_poly.type
_entity_poly.pdbx_seq_one_letter_code
_entity_poly.pdbx_strand_id
1 'polypeptide(L)'
;RDDDDGPVSSQGYMPYLNKYILDKDAFRLWCLFNFLSEDKYPLIMVPDEVEYLLKKVLSSMSLEVSLGELEELLAQEAQVAQTTGGLSVWQFLELFNSGRCLRGVGRDTLSMAIHEVYQELIQDVLKQ
;
A
#
# COMPACT_ATOMS: atom_id res chain seq x y z
N ARG A 1 -37.35 16.37 -6.70
CA ARG A 1 -36.41 16.83 -5.64
C ARG A 1 -35.38 15.74 -5.65
N ASP A 2 -34.46 15.89 -6.60
CA ASP A 2 -33.86 14.76 -7.30
C ASP A 2 -32.63 14.32 -6.52
N ASP A 3 -32.77 13.18 -5.86
CA ASP A 3 -31.82 12.06 -5.87
C ASP A 3 -30.33 12.45 -5.93
N ASP A 4 -29.78 12.82 -4.77
CA ASP A 4 -28.33 12.89 -4.52
C ASP A 4 -27.83 11.67 -3.71
N ASP A 5 -28.57 10.56 -3.79
CA ASP A 5 -28.06 9.24 -3.41
C ASP A 5 -27.44 8.60 -4.65
N GLY A 6 -26.34 9.18 -5.12
CA GLY A 6 -25.38 8.44 -5.94
C GLY A 6 -24.96 7.18 -5.16
N PRO A 7 -24.56 6.08 -5.82
CA PRO A 7 -24.16 4.88 -5.12
C PRO A 7 -22.87 5.17 -4.34
N VAL A 8 -23.01 5.57 -3.07
CA VAL A 8 -21.94 5.44 -2.08
C VAL A 8 -21.71 3.94 -1.96
N SER A 9 -20.70 3.46 -2.68
CA SER A 9 -20.12 2.16 -2.39
C SER A 9 -19.87 2.13 -0.89
N SER A 10 -20.48 1.19 -0.19
CA SER A 10 -20.18 0.88 1.21
C SER A 10 -18.73 0.38 1.41
N GLN A 11 -17.89 0.49 0.38
CA GLN A 11 -16.49 0.08 0.26
C GLN A 11 -15.64 1.20 -0.39
N GLY A 12 -15.87 2.47 -0.03
CA GLY A 12 -15.01 3.59 -0.42
C GLY A 12 -13.87 3.82 0.58
N TYR A 13 -12.70 4.25 0.11
CA TYR A 13 -11.64 4.70 1.02
C TYR A 13 -12.07 5.95 1.76
N MET A 14 -12.03 5.86 3.08
CA MET A 14 -12.43 6.90 4.00
C MET A 14 -11.16 7.53 4.61
N PRO A 15 -10.57 8.54 3.97
CA PRO A 15 -9.28 9.11 4.41
C PRO A 15 -9.34 9.69 5.84
N TYR A 16 -10.53 10.10 6.29
CA TYR A 16 -10.77 10.55 7.67
C TYR A 16 -10.69 9.43 8.73
N LEU A 17 -10.68 8.16 8.32
CA LEU A 17 -10.43 7.01 9.19
C LEU A 17 -8.96 6.57 9.20
N ASN A 18 -8.08 7.26 8.47
CA ASN A 18 -6.66 6.94 8.44
C ASN A 18 -6.02 7.19 9.80
N LYS A 19 -5.58 6.12 10.46
CA LYS A 19 -4.92 6.20 11.77
C LYS A 19 -3.40 6.27 11.64
N TYR A 20 -2.85 5.67 10.59
CA TYR A 20 -1.39 5.46 10.48
C TYR A 20 -0.77 6.19 9.29
N ILE A 21 -1.47 6.33 8.17
CA ILE A 21 -0.96 7.03 6.98
C ILE A 21 -1.48 8.47 6.88
N LEU A 22 -0.67 9.36 6.31
CA LEU A 22 -1.07 10.74 5.99
C LEU A 22 -1.74 10.78 4.61
N ASP A 23 -2.58 11.79 4.33
CA ASP A 23 -3.25 11.93 3.02
C ASP A 23 -2.27 11.98 1.84
N LYS A 24 -1.13 12.67 2.04
CA LYS A 24 -0.05 12.73 1.03
C LYS A 24 0.55 11.35 0.74
N ASP A 25 0.57 10.45 1.73
CA ASP A 25 1.14 9.11 1.60
C ASP A 25 0.12 8.16 0.98
N ALA A 26 -1.17 8.34 1.27
CA ALA A 26 -2.25 7.64 0.58
C ALA A 26 -2.21 7.88 -0.93
N PHE A 27 -1.98 9.12 -1.37
CA PHE A 27 -1.84 9.42 -2.80
C PHE A 27 -0.60 8.74 -3.41
N ARG A 28 0.55 8.77 -2.73
CA ARG A 28 1.78 8.11 -3.22
C ARG A 28 1.60 6.59 -3.32
N LEU A 29 0.99 5.99 -2.30
CA LEU A 29 0.61 4.57 -2.28
C LEU A 29 -0.33 4.24 -3.44
N TRP A 30 -1.34 5.09 -3.70
CA TRP A 30 -2.22 4.93 -4.85
C TRP A 30 -1.44 4.95 -6.18
N CYS A 31 -0.50 5.88 -6.36
CA CYS A 31 0.35 5.89 -7.56
C CYS A 31 1.20 4.63 -7.70
N LEU A 32 1.84 4.19 -6.61
CA LEU A 32 2.60 2.94 -6.57
C LEU A 32 1.72 1.73 -6.92
N PHE A 33 0.50 1.70 -6.39
CA PHE A 33 -0.48 0.67 -6.73
C PHE A 33 -0.79 0.66 -8.23
N ASN A 34 -1.11 1.81 -8.81
CA ASN A 34 -1.43 1.89 -10.25
C ASN A 34 -0.24 1.48 -11.12
N PHE A 35 0.98 1.80 -10.69
CA PHE A 35 2.18 1.50 -11.45
C PHE A 35 2.55 0.02 -11.44
N LEU A 36 2.37 -0.66 -10.32
CA LEU A 36 2.72 -2.09 -10.15
C LEU A 36 1.55 -3.03 -10.43
N SER A 37 0.33 -2.51 -10.61
CA SER A 37 -0.83 -3.33 -10.95
C SER A 37 -0.79 -3.80 -12.40
N GLU A 38 -1.50 -4.89 -12.67
CA GLU A 38 -1.67 -5.39 -14.03
C GLU A 38 -2.33 -4.35 -14.95
N ASP A 39 -2.05 -4.43 -16.26
CA ASP A 39 -2.56 -3.53 -17.30
C ASP A 39 -4.02 -3.81 -17.71
N LYS A 40 -4.81 -4.40 -16.80
CA LYS A 40 -6.19 -4.84 -17.03
C LYS A 40 -7.09 -4.39 -15.90
N TYR A 41 -8.29 -3.95 -16.26
CA TYR A 41 -9.29 -3.55 -15.28
C TYR A 41 -10.15 -4.75 -14.83
N PRO A 42 -10.51 -4.87 -13.53
CA PRO A 42 -10.08 -4.00 -12.43
C PRO A 42 -8.59 -4.14 -12.12
N LEU A 43 -7.94 -3.04 -11.75
CA LEU A 43 -6.52 -3.06 -11.38
C LEU A 43 -6.33 -3.94 -10.14
N ILE A 44 -5.43 -4.91 -10.26
CA ILE A 44 -5.04 -5.82 -9.19
C ILE A 44 -3.52 -5.83 -9.11
N MET A 45 -2.99 -5.70 -7.89
CA MET A 45 -1.58 -5.94 -7.61
C MET A 45 -1.40 -7.43 -7.28
N VAL A 46 -0.67 -8.15 -8.12
CA VAL A 46 -0.40 -9.57 -7.92
C VAL A 46 0.47 -9.79 -6.67
N PRO A 47 0.43 -10.97 -6.03
CA PRO A 47 1.17 -11.23 -4.79
C PRO A 47 2.67 -10.88 -4.88
N ASP A 48 3.31 -11.16 -6.01
CA ASP A 48 4.73 -10.90 -6.23
C ASP A 48 5.06 -9.40 -6.18
N GLU A 49 4.20 -8.55 -6.75
CA GLU A 49 4.34 -7.09 -6.75
C GLU A 49 4.08 -6.51 -5.36
N VAL A 50 3.13 -7.09 -4.61
CA VAL A 50 2.89 -6.74 -3.20
C VAL A 50 4.14 -7.04 -2.37
N GLU A 51 4.69 -8.24 -2.50
CA GLU A 51 5.89 -8.66 -1.79
C GLU A 51 7.09 -7.78 -2.13
N TYR A 52 7.28 -7.48 -3.42
CA TYR A 52 8.32 -6.56 -3.90
C TYR A 52 8.20 -5.18 -3.25
N LEU A 53 7.01 -4.57 -3.29
CA LEU A 53 6.80 -3.23 -2.76
C LEU A 53 7.00 -3.19 -1.24
N LEU A 54 6.48 -4.17 -0.51
CA LEU A 54 6.67 -4.26 0.95
C LEU A 54 8.15 -4.39 1.32
N LYS A 55 8.89 -5.28 0.65
CA LYS A 55 10.34 -5.41 0.83
C LYS A 55 11.05 -4.09 0.59
N LYS A 56 10.65 -3.34 -0.43
CA LYS A 56 11.28 -2.07 -0.77
C LYS A 56 11.03 -1.00 0.28
N VAL A 57 9.78 -0.83 0.67
CA VAL A 57 9.36 0.13 1.71
C VAL A 57 10.03 -0.19 3.05
N LEU A 58 10.12 -1.46 3.43
CA LEU A 58 10.77 -1.87 4.67
C LEU A 58 12.29 -1.70 4.63
N SER A 59 12.91 -1.96 3.48
CA SER A 59 14.35 -1.71 3.27
C SER A 59 14.69 -0.22 3.41
N SER A 60 13.85 0.68 2.89
CA SER A 60 14.02 2.14 3.03
C SER A 60 13.94 2.61 4.48
N MET A 61 13.14 1.96 5.33
CA MET A 61 13.02 2.39 6.73
C MET A 61 14.25 2.10 7.58
N SER A 62 15.25 1.34 7.07
CA SER A 62 16.45 0.92 7.83
C SER A 62 16.14 0.37 9.21
N LEU A 63 14.95 -0.23 9.36
CA LEU A 63 14.50 -0.77 10.62
C LEU A 63 15.28 -2.05 10.91
N GLU A 64 15.74 -2.19 12.15
CA GLU A 64 16.06 -3.49 12.73
C GLU A 64 14.77 -4.31 12.94
N VAL A 65 13.89 -4.41 11.93
CA VAL A 65 12.83 -5.42 11.96
C VAL A 65 13.57 -6.74 11.95
N SER A 66 13.35 -7.56 12.97
CA SER A 66 13.96 -8.88 12.96
C SER A 66 13.50 -9.61 11.70
N LEU A 67 14.42 -10.25 10.98
CA LEU A 67 14.13 -10.92 9.71
C LEU A 67 12.91 -11.85 9.81
N GLY A 68 12.71 -12.48 10.98
CA GLY A 68 11.56 -13.34 11.26
C GLY A 68 10.21 -12.62 11.34
N GLU A 69 10.13 -11.42 11.93
CA GLU A 69 8.88 -10.64 11.96
C GLU A 69 8.50 -10.13 10.56
N LEU A 70 9.51 -9.79 9.75
CA LEU A 70 9.33 -9.41 8.36
C LEU A 70 8.81 -10.59 7.52
N GLU A 71 9.44 -11.76 7.66
CA GLU A 71 9.02 -12.98 6.94
C GLU A 71 7.60 -13.40 7.33
N GLU A 72 7.21 -13.28 8.59
CA GLU A 72 5.85 -13.60 9.05
C GLU A 72 4.81 -12.63 8.49
N LEU A 73 5.11 -11.32 8.44
CA LEU A 73 4.26 -10.31 7.81
C LEU A 73 4.10 -10.54 6.31
N LEU A 74 5.20 -10.78 5.60
CA LEU A 74 5.18 -11.08 4.17
C LEU A 74 4.42 -12.37 3.89
N ALA A 75 4.60 -13.42 4.70
CA ALA A 75 3.86 -14.66 4.57
C ALA A 75 2.36 -14.45 4.80
N GLN A 76 1.96 -13.65 5.80
CA GLN A 76 0.55 -13.34 6.04
C GLN A 76 -0.09 -12.60 4.87
N GLU A 77 0.57 -11.57 4.35
CA GLU A 77 0.03 -10.78 3.24
C GLU A 77 0.09 -11.54 1.91
N ALA A 78 1.11 -12.37 1.69
CA ALA A 78 1.17 -13.29 0.55
C ALA A 78 0.03 -14.32 0.59
N GLN A 79 -0.30 -14.88 1.77
CA GLN A 79 -1.46 -15.77 1.92
C GLN A 79 -2.78 -15.04 1.62
N VAL A 80 -2.94 -13.80 2.10
CA VAL A 80 -4.13 -12.98 1.80
C VAL A 80 -4.23 -12.70 0.29
N ALA A 81 -3.14 -12.30 -0.34
CA ALA A 81 -3.10 -12.02 -1.77
C ALA A 81 -3.35 -13.30 -2.60
N GLN A 82 -2.80 -14.46 -2.21
CA GLN A 82 -3.03 -15.73 -2.91
C GLN A 82 -4.48 -16.21 -2.80
N THR A 83 -5.12 -16.06 -1.64
CA THR A 83 -6.54 -16.44 -1.46
C THR A 83 -7.51 -15.54 -2.23
N THR A 84 -7.12 -14.31 -2.52
CA THR A 84 -7.95 -13.32 -3.23
C THR A 84 -7.55 -13.11 -4.69
N GLY A 85 -6.46 -13.73 -5.16
CA GLY A 85 -5.92 -13.57 -6.52
C GLY A 85 -5.13 -12.28 -6.74
N GLY A 86 -4.73 -11.60 -5.67
CA GLY A 86 -4.05 -10.31 -5.66
C GLY A 86 -4.77 -9.30 -4.75
N LEU A 87 -4.22 -8.09 -4.63
CA LEU A 87 -4.82 -7.02 -3.84
C LEU A 87 -5.50 -5.99 -4.73
N SER A 88 -6.72 -5.62 -4.36
CA SER A 88 -7.34 -4.39 -4.84
C SER A 88 -6.72 -3.17 -4.15
N VAL A 89 -6.93 -1.99 -4.74
CA VAL A 89 -6.45 -0.71 -4.18
C VAL A 89 -6.91 -0.50 -2.74
N TRP A 90 -8.11 -0.96 -2.38
CA TRP A 90 -8.65 -0.80 -1.04
C TRP A 90 -7.97 -1.72 -0.03
N GLN A 91 -7.79 -3.00 -0.37
CA GLN A 91 -7.06 -3.94 0.49
C GLN A 91 -5.61 -3.49 0.67
N PHE A 92 -5.01 -2.98 -0.40
CA PHE A 92 -3.66 -2.42 -0.37
C PHE A 92 -3.54 -1.18 0.53
N LEU A 93 -4.44 -0.20 0.42
CA LEU A 93 -4.41 0.98 1.30
C LEU A 93 -4.69 0.61 2.76
N GLU A 94 -5.61 -0.35 2.99
CA GLU A 94 -5.92 -0.85 4.33
C GLU A 94 -4.72 -1.57 4.96
N LEU A 95 -3.90 -2.27 4.17
CA LEU A 95 -2.67 -2.88 4.66
C LEU A 95 -1.76 -1.86 5.37
N PHE A 96 -1.48 -0.73 4.72
CA PHE A 96 -0.67 0.34 5.31
C PHE A 96 -1.40 1.08 6.43
N ASN A 97 -2.71 1.25 6.31
CA ASN A 97 -3.51 1.92 7.33
C ASN A 97 -3.78 1.06 8.57
N SER A 98 -3.64 -0.27 8.48
CA SER A 98 -3.82 -1.18 9.61
C SER A 98 -2.69 -1.07 10.65
N GLY A 99 -1.55 -0.51 10.25
CA GLY A 99 -0.35 -0.44 11.07
C GLY A 99 0.30 -1.80 11.36
N ARG A 100 -0.14 -2.88 10.71
CA ARG A 100 0.42 -4.23 10.92
C ARG A 100 1.89 -4.30 10.53
N CYS A 101 2.28 -3.67 9.42
CA CYS A 101 3.66 -3.56 8.98
C CYS A 101 4.50 -2.57 9.82
N LEU A 102 3.88 -1.86 10.78
CA LEU A 102 4.44 -0.68 11.44
C LEU A 102 4.60 -0.84 12.94
N ARG A 103 4.59 -2.07 13.46
CA ARG A 103 4.72 -2.27 14.91
C ARG A 103 6.08 -1.72 15.37
N GLY A 104 6.06 -0.55 16.02
CA GLY A 104 7.27 0.17 16.45
C GLY A 104 7.80 1.22 15.47
N VAL A 105 7.19 1.38 14.28
CA VAL A 105 7.58 2.36 13.28
C VAL A 105 6.80 3.66 13.46
N GLY A 106 7.52 4.78 13.56
CA GLY A 106 6.89 6.10 13.61
C GLY A 106 6.21 6.46 12.29
N ARG A 107 5.11 7.23 12.36
CA ARG A 107 4.38 7.71 11.16
C ARG A 107 5.28 8.47 10.19
N ASP A 108 6.22 9.27 10.71
CA ASP A 108 7.15 10.03 9.90
C ASP A 108 8.17 9.12 9.18
N THR A 109 8.68 8.09 9.84
CA THR A 109 9.57 7.09 9.25
C THR A 109 8.90 6.36 8.09
N LEU A 110 7.64 5.92 8.29
CA LEU A 110 6.86 5.34 7.20
C LEU A 110 6.65 6.35 6.05
N SER A 111 6.27 7.59 6.38
CA SER A 111 6.03 8.64 5.40
C SER A 111 7.27 8.91 4.54
N MET A 112 8.46 8.88 5.15
CA MET A 112 9.74 9.00 4.44
C MET A 112 9.99 7.80 3.54
N ALA A 113 9.82 6.57 4.02
CA ALA A 113 10.04 5.38 3.21
C ALA A 113 9.08 5.29 2.01
N ILE A 114 7.78 5.58 2.21
CA ILE A 114 6.82 5.67 1.11
C ILE A 114 7.25 6.75 0.11
N HIS A 115 7.75 7.89 0.60
CA HIS A 115 8.23 8.95 -0.26
C HIS A 115 9.40 8.50 -1.13
N GLU A 116 10.41 7.87 -0.52
CA GLU A 116 11.61 7.39 -1.21
C GLU A 116 11.26 6.35 -2.29
N VAL A 117 10.45 5.35 -1.92
CA VAL A 117 10.01 4.32 -2.87
C VAL A 117 9.19 4.90 -4.01
N TYR A 118 8.32 5.88 -3.73
CA TYR A 118 7.58 6.61 -4.75
C TYR A 118 8.50 7.39 -5.69
N GLN A 119 9.53 8.06 -5.17
CA GLN A 119 10.51 8.77 -6.00
C GLN A 119 11.23 7.79 -6.93
N GLU A 120 11.75 6.69 -6.37
CA GLU A 120 12.54 5.70 -7.11
C GLU A 120 11.72 4.98 -8.19
N LEU A 121 10.48 4.56 -7.88
CA LEU A 121 9.67 3.77 -8.82
C LEU A 121 8.90 4.63 -9.82
N ILE A 122 8.39 5.78 -9.40
CA ILE A 122 7.50 6.59 -10.24
C ILE A 122 8.26 7.75 -10.89
N GLN A 123 9.05 8.51 -10.13
CA GLN A 123 9.68 9.70 -10.69
C GLN A 123 10.87 9.40 -11.59
N ASP A 124 11.64 8.36 -11.32
CA ASP A 124 12.77 7.99 -12.19
C ASP A 124 12.30 7.30 -13.49
N VAL A 125 11.08 6.78 -13.51
CA VAL A 125 10.43 6.26 -14.74
C VAL A 125 9.81 7.40 -15.55
N LEU A 126 9.19 8.40 -14.90
CA LEU A 126 8.61 9.57 -15.59
C LEU A 126 9.65 10.55 -16.17
N LYS A 127 10.92 10.45 -15.76
CA LYS A 127 12.03 11.28 -16.26
C LYS A 127 12.73 10.71 -17.50
N GLN A 128 12.36 9.51 -17.96
CA GLN A 128 12.82 8.91 -19.22
C GLN A 128 11.86 9.25 -20.36
#